data_AF-A0A3B9IUB7-F1
#
_entry.id   AF-A0A3B9IUB7-F1
#
_cell.length_a   1.000
_cell.length_b   1.000
_cell.length_c   1.000
_cell.angle_alpha   90.00
_cell.angle_beta   90.00
_cell.angle_gamma   90.00
#
_symmetry.space_group_name_H-M   'P 1'
#
loop_
_entity.id
_entity.type
_entity.pdbx_description
1 polymer ?
#
loop_
_entity_poly.entity_id
_entity_poly.type
_entity_poly.pdbx_seq_one_letter_code
_entity_poly.pdbx_strand_id
1 'polypeptide(L)'
;MGRWLLGRIDRLAGSICALVLGLGAAQAQGFALAYLQRLGGHLDEARRLLDQIRIGVAPYDQVAEPARAALEAAAAARVDELAVARDAVAAADPFLRPLELLRRVDPEIARATWADYVPTLPVEPASLTYGLLGMVVAWLVYDAITGLIAWPFRRRAG
;
A
#
# COMPACT_ATOMS: atom_id res chain seq x y z
N MET A 1 1.07 -33.19 32.65
CA MET A 1 0.00 -32.45 31.93
C MET A 1 0.46 -31.07 31.43
N GLY A 2 1.04 -30.20 32.27
CA GLY A 2 1.31 -28.79 31.91
C GLY A 2 2.19 -28.54 30.67
N ARG A 3 3.29 -29.28 30.49
CA ARG A 3 4.19 -29.11 29.32
C ARG A 3 3.54 -29.43 27.97
N TRP A 4 2.56 -30.33 27.95
CA TRP A 4 1.82 -30.67 26.73
C TRP A 4 0.83 -29.57 26.34
N LEU A 5 0.11 -29.01 27.31
CA LEU A 5 -0.80 -27.87 27.12
C LEU A 5 -0.03 -26.62 26.66
N LEU A 6 1.09 -26.31 27.32
CA LEU A 6 1.94 -25.17 26.96
C LEU A 6 2.45 -25.26 25.51
N GLY A 7 2.94 -26.42 25.09
CA GLY A 7 3.38 -26.61 23.70
C GLY A 7 2.26 -26.61 22.66
N ARG A 8 0.99 -26.70 23.07
CA ARG A 8 -0.16 -26.58 22.17
C ARG A 8 -0.63 -25.13 22.05
N ILE A 9 -0.61 -24.40 23.16
CA ILE A 9 -0.85 -22.95 23.21
C ILE A 9 0.18 -22.19 22.37
N ASP A 10 1.47 -22.54 22.51
CA ASP A 10 2.56 -21.93 21.75
C ASP A 10 2.38 -22.10 20.24
N ARG A 11 2.06 -23.33 19.77
CA ARG A 11 1.75 -23.59 18.36
C ARG A 11 0.52 -22.84 17.86
N LEU A 12 -0.52 -22.71 18.68
CA LEU A 12 -1.71 -21.92 18.35
C LEU A 12 -1.36 -20.43 18.24
N ALA A 13 -0.58 -19.90 19.17
CA ALA A 13 -0.13 -18.51 19.15
C ALA A 13 0.71 -18.22 17.90
N GLY A 14 1.69 -19.08 17.58
CA GLY A 14 2.47 -18.96 16.35
C GLY A 14 1.61 -19.01 15.08
N SER A 15 0.61 -19.90 15.05
CA SER A 15 -0.32 -20.02 13.91
C SER A 15 -1.22 -18.79 13.75
N ILE A 16 -1.72 -18.24 14.85
CA ILE A 16 -2.52 -17.01 14.85
C ILE A 16 -1.65 -15.82 14.40
N CYS A 17 -0.43 -15.70 14.92
CA CYS A 17 0.51 -14.66 14.49
C CYS A 17 0.80 -14.75 12.99
N ALA A 18 1.08 -15.96 12.49
CA ALA A 18 1.30 -16.20 11.07
C ALA A 18 0.08 -15.79 10.24
N LEU A 19 -1.13 -16.20 10.64
CA LEU A 19 -2.37 -15.86 9.94
C LEU A 19 -2.59 -14.34 9.91
N VAL A 20 -2.48 -13.65 11.04
CA VAL A 20 -2.70 -12.20 11.14
C VAL A 20 -1.71 -11.42 10.27
N LEU A 21 -0.42 -11.78 10.34
CA LEU A 21 0.61 -11.11 9.54
C LEU A 21 0.52 -11.47 8.05
N GLY A 22 0.14 -12.71 7.72
CA GLY A 22 -0.17 -13.13 6.36
C GLY A 22 -1.33 -12.35 5.76
N LEU A 23 -2.45 -12.26 6.48
CA LEU A 23 -3.59 -11.45 6.05
C LEU A 23 -3.18 -9.98 5.89
N GLY A 24 -2.40 -9.43 6.83
CA GLY A 24 -1.85 -8.08 6.72
C GLY A 24 -0.99 -7.87 5.47
N ALA A 25 -0.11 -8.82 5.14
CA ALA A 25 0.72 -8.76 3.94
C ALA A 25 -0.10 -8.87 2.65
N ALA A 26 -1.15 -9.71 2.63
CA ALA A 26 -2.06 -9.81 1.49
C ALA A 26 -2.76 -8.48 1.17
N GLN A 27 -2.96 -7.61 2.17
CA GLN A 27 -3.56 -6.29 1.97
C GLN A 27 -2.72 -5.34 1.12
N ALA A 28 -1.44 -5.63 0.87
CA ALA A 28 -0.59 -4.79 0.04
C ALA A 28 -1.21 -4.57 -1.36
N GLN A 29 -1.84 -5.59 -1.92
CA GLN A 29 -2.54 -5.50 -3.21
C GLN A 29 -3.84 -4.70 -3.10
N GLY A 30 -4.65 -4.97 -2.08
CA GLY A 30 -5.90 -4.24 -1.85
C GLY A 30 -5.66 -2.74 -1.65
N PHE A 31 -4.64 -2.40 -0.87
CA PHE A 31 -4.20 -1.03 -0.68
C PHE A 31 -3.70 -0.40 -1.99
N ALA A 32 -2.92 -1.14 -2.79
CA ALA A 32 -2.43 -0.62 -4.07
C ALA A 32 -3.55 -0.28 -5.05
N LEU A 33 -4.61 -1.10 -5.09
CA LEU A 33 -5.79 -0.84 -5.91
C LEU A 33 -6.59 0.36 -5.40
N ALA A 34 -6.81 0.46 -4.08
CA ALA A 34 -7.48 1.61 -3.47
C ALA A 34 -6.71 2.92 -3.74
N TYR A 35 -5.38 2.87 -3.64
CA TYR A 35 -4.50 3.99 -3.94
C TYR A 35 -4.58 4.38 -5.42
N LEU A 36 -4.51 3.41 -6.36
CA LEU A 36 -4.65 3.67 -7.79
C LEU A 36 -5.99 4.34 -8.12
N GLN A 37 -7.06 3.91 -7.48
CA GLN A 37 -8.39 4.51 -7.66
C GLN A 37 -8.41 5.96 -7.21
N ARG A 38 -7.85 6.26 -6.03
CA ARG A 38 -7.79 7.62 -5.49
C ARG A 38 -6.88 8.52 -6.33
N LEU A 39 -5.72 8.00 -6.73
CA LEU A 39 -4.79 8.67 -7.66
C LEU A 39 -5.46 8.99 -9.00
N GLY A 40 -6.28 8.07 -9.52
CA GLY A 40 -7.11 8.30 -10.71
C GLY A 40 -8.08 9.46 -10.53
N GLY A 41 -8.73 9.56 -9.37
CA GLY A 41 -9.61 10.69 -9.03
C GLY A 41 -8.88 12.04 -9.01
N HIS A 42 -7.69 12.09 -8.40
CA HIS A 42 -6.84 13.29 -8.40
C HIS A 42 -6.37 13.67 -9.81
N LEU A 43 -6.03 12.69 -10.65
CA LEU A 43 -5.66 12.92 -12.05
C LEU A 43 -6.84 13.48 -12.85
N ASP A 44 -8.04 12.95 -12.68
CA ASP A 44 -9.23 13.43 -13.37
C ASP A 44 -9.61 14.85 -12.92
N GLU A 45 -9.43 15.17 -11.64
CA GLU A 45 -9.60 16.54 -11.13
C GLU A 45 -8.56 17.50 -11.69
N ALA A 46 -7.28 17.11 -11.74
CA ALA A 46 -6.21 17.91 -12.34
C ALA A 46 -6.44 18.16 -13.83
N ARG A 47 -6.97 17.16 -14.57
CA ARG A 47 -7.35 17.30 -15.97
C ARG A 47 -8.51 18.29 -16.15
N ARG A 48 -9.54 18.21 -15.32
CA ARG A 48 -10.66 19.18 -15.34
C ARG A 48 -10.16 20.61 -15.07
N LEU A 49 -9.25 20.79 -14.12
CA LEU A 49 -8.64 22.08 -13.83
C LEU A 49 -7.86 22.61 -15.04
N LEU A 50 -7.02 21.77 -15.66
CA LEU A 50 -6.28 22.13 -16.87
C LEU A 50 -7.21 22.54 -18.01
N ASP A 51 -8.30 21.79 -18.23
CA ASP A 51 -9.28 22.10 -19.27
C ASP A 51 -10.01 23.42 -18.98
N GLN A 52 -10.35 23.71 -17.72
CA GLN A 52 -10.95 24.99 -17.34
C GLN A 52 -10.02 26.18 -17.61
N ILE A 53 -8.73 26.04 -17.33
CA ILE A 53 -7.72 27.07 -17.59
C ILE A 53 -7.55 27.28 -19.11
N ARG A 54 -7.52 26.19 -19.89
CA ARG A 54 -7.38 26.20 -21.35
C ARG A 54 -8.56 26.87 -22.05
N ILE A 55 -9.77 26.47 -21.67
CA ILE A 55 -11.01 27.02 -22.24
C ILE A 55 -11.22 28.46 -21.75
N GLY A 56 -10.60 28.85 -20.63
CA GLY A 56 -10.71 30.18 -20.07
C GLY A 56 -12.10 30.43 -19.49
N VAL A 57 -12.65 29.48 -18.74
CA VAL A 57 -13.90 29.68 -17.99
C VAL A 57 -13.60 30.41 -16.67
N ALA A 58 -14.60 31.09 -16.09
CA ALA A 58 -14.44 31.77 -14.81
C ALA A 58 -13.86 30.83 -13.72
N PRO A 59 -12.87 31.28 -12.92
CA PRO A 59 -12.31 32.63 -12.84
C PRO A 59 -11.13 32.91 -13.80
N TYR A 60 -10.78 31.97 -14.69
CA TYR A 60 -9.62 32.07 -15.58
C TYR A 60 -9.85 32.95 -16.82
N ASP A 61 -11.11 33.30 -17.09
CA ASP A 61 -11.52 34.25 -18.13
C ASP A 61 -10.96 35.67 -17.90
N GLN A 62 -10.77 36.05 -16.64
CA GLN A 62 -10.28 37.37 -16.22
C GLN A 62 -8.77 37.42 -15.99
N VAL A 63 -8.08 36.28 -16.06
CA VAL A 63 -6.63 36.20 -15.86
C VAL A 63 -5.91 36.65 -17.13
N ALA A 64 -4.95 37.56 -17.00
CA ALA A 64 -4.14 38.02 -18.13
C ALA A 64 -3.38 36.86 -18.79
N GLU A 65 -3.32 36.83 -20.13
CA GLU A 65 -2.69 35.78 -20.94
C GLU A 65 -1.33 35.27 -20.44
N PRO A 66 -0.33 36.12 -20.09
CA PRO A 66 0.95 35.61 -19.60
C PRO A 66 0.82 34.84 -18.27
N ALA A 67 -0.09 35.25 -17.39
CA ALA A 67 -0.38 34.54 -16.16
C ALA A 67 -1.20 33.27 -16.40
N ARG A 68 -2.17 33.30 -17.34
CA ARG A 68 -2.97 32.13 -17.70
C ARG A 68 -2.10 31.03 -18.33
N ALA A 69 -1.19 31.40 -19.21
CA ALA A 69 -0.24 30.47 -19.81
C ALA A 69 0.69 29.82 -18.76
N ALA A 70 1.14 30.58 -17.75
CA ALA A 70 1.92 30.04 -16.65
C ALA A 70 1.12 29.04 -15.79
N LEU A 71 -0.15 29.35 -15.51
CA LEU A 71 -1.06 28.45 -14.79
C LEU A 71 -1.35 27.18 -15.60
N GLU A 72 -1.56 27.31 -16.91
CA GLU A 72 -1.76 26.17 -17.80
C GLU A 72 -0.54 25.25 -17.81
N ALA A 73 0.67 25.82 -17.93
CA ALA A 73 1.91 25.05 -17.91
C ALA A 73 2.09 24.31 -16.57
N ALA A 74 1.81 24.96 -15.44
CA ALA A 74 1.88 24.33 -14.12
C ALA A 74 0.84 23.21 -13.96
N ALA A 75 -0.41 23.44 -14.41
CA ALA A 75 -1.46 22.43 -14.37
C ALA A 75 -1.14 21.23 -15.28
N ALA A 76 -0.60 21.48 -16.47
CA ALA A 76 -0.18 20.45 -17.41
C ALA A 76 0.96 19.59 -16.84
N ALA A 77 1.96 20.22 -16.21
CA ALA A 77 3.04 19.50 -15.54
C ALA A 77 2.53 18.60 -14.40
N ARG A 78 1.55 19.08 -13.60
CA ARG A 78 0.94 18.26 -12.54
C ARG A 78 0.13 17.10 -13.10
N VAL A 79 -0.61 17.30 -14.18
CA VAL A 79 -1.34 16.22 -14.86
C VAL A 79 -0.36 15.15 -15.38
N ASP A 80 0.75 15.56 -15.98
CA ASP A 80 1.77 14.64 -16.49
C ASP A 80 2.41 13.82 -15.35
N GLU A 81 2.80 14.48 -14.27
CA GLU A 81 3.35 13.82 -13.07
C GLU A 81 2.40 12.74 -12.53
N LEU A 82 1.12 13.09 -12.34
CA LEU A 82 0.10 12.16 -11.84
C LEU A 82 -0.19 11.02 -12.83
N ALA A 83 -0.19 11.31 -14.13
CA ALA A 83 -0.40 10.31 -15.17
C ALA A 83 0.76 9.30 -15.21
N VAL A 84 2.00 9.78 -15.20
CA VAL A 84 3.20 8.93 -15.17
C VAL A 84 3.22 8.04 -13.92
N ALA A 85 2.90 8.60 -12.75
CA ALA A 85 2.82 7.84 -11.51
C ALA A 85 1.74 6.75 -11.57
N ARG A 86 0.54 7.09 -12.07
CA ARG A 86 -0.56 6.15 -12.23
C ARG A 86 -0.21 5.03 -13.20
N ASP A 87 0.29 5.37 -14.38
CA ASP A 87 0.55 4.42 -15.45
C ASP A 87 1.68 3.46 -15.06
N ALA A 88 2.71 3.94 -14.36
CA ALA A 88 3.78 3.10 -13.85
C ALA A 88 3.26 2.02 -12.86
N VAL A 89 2.33 2.38 -11.97
CA VAL A 89 1.77 1.44 -10.98
C VAL A 89 0.68 0.56 -11.60
N ALA A 90 -0.12 1.09 -12.53
CA ALA A 90 -1.18 0.34 -13.21
C ALA A 90 -0.63 -0.71 -14.19
N ALA A 91 0.43 -0.37 -14.92
CA ALA A 91 1.10 -1.27 -15.85
C ALA A 91 2.08 -2.24 -15.17
N ALA A 92 2.39 -2.03 -13.88
CA ALA A 92 3.25 -2.93 -13.13
C ALA A 92 2.65 -4.34 -13.04
N ASP A 93 3.54 -5.33 -13.13
CA ASP A 93 3.21 -6.73 -12.86
C ASP A 93 2.49 -6.84 -11.49
N PRO A 94 1.38 -7.59 -11.38
CA PRO A 94 0.62 -7.68 -10.14
C PRO A 94 1.47 -8.08 -8.92
N PHE A 95 2.49 -8.93 -9.09
CA PHE A 95 3.38 -9.35 -8.01
C PHE A 95 4.36 -8.26 -7.59
N LEU A 96 4.64 -7.27 -8.44
CA LEU A 96 5.55 -6.16 -8.16
C LEU A 96 4.84 -4.84 -7.90
N ARG A 97 3.54 -4.76 -8.18
CA ARG A 97 2.73 -3.54 -8.07
C ARG A 97 2.86 -2.84 -6.70
N PRO A 98 2.79 -3.51 -5.54
CA PRO A 98 2.96 -2.83 -4.25
C PRO A 98 4.35 -2.21 -4.09
N LEU A 99 5.38 -2.84 -4.67
CA LEU A 99 6.75 -2.32 -4.65
C LEU A 99 6.90 -1.11 -5.59
N GLU A 100 6.30 -1.15 -6.79
CA GLU A 100 6.29 -0.03 -7.72
C GLU A 100 5.51 1.16 -7.18
N LEU A 101 4.40 0.91 -6.46
CA LEU A 101 3.66 1.92 -5.72
C LEU A 101 4.56 2.57 -4.68
N LEU A 102 5.24 1.78 -3.84
CA LEU A 102 6.09 2.31 -2.77
C LEU A 102 7.19 3.24 -3.29
N ARG A 103 7.71 3.00 -4.51
CA ARG A 103 8.73 3.83 -5.16
C ARG A 103 8.21 5.19 -5.64
N ARG A 104 6.91 5.32 -5.92
CA ARG A 104 6.27 6.50 -6.53
C ARG A 104 5.10 7.03 -5.70
N VAL A 105 5.09 6.70 -4.42
CA VAL A 105 3.97 7.01 -3.55
C VAL A 105 3.93 8.52 -3.28
N ASP A 106 2.76 9.12 -3.53
CA ASP A 106 2.43 10.44 -3.04
C ASP A 106 1.95 10.27 -1.59
N PRO A 107 2.68 10.82 -0.60
CA PRO A 107 2.38 10.58 0.81
C PRO A 107 1.04 11.18 1.25
N GLU A 108 0.55 12.22 0.56
CA GLU A 108 -0.75 12.81 0.84
C GLU A 108 -1.86 11.87 0.40
N ILE A 109 -1.79 11.38 -0.84
CA ILE A 109 -2.75 10.43 -1.40
C ILE A 109 -2.70 9.12 -0.60
N ALA A 110 -1.52 8.66 -0.20
CA ALA A 110 -1.38 7.43 0.59
C ALA A 110 -1.99 7.55 1.98
N ARG A 111 -1.79 8.68 2.67
CA ARG A 111 -2.40 8.93 3.99
C ARG A 111 -3.92 9.02 3.88
N ALA A 112 -4.41 9.70 2.86
CA ALA A 112 -5.84 9.83 2.61
C ALA A 112 -6.46 8.48 2.22
N THR A 113 -5.76 7.67 1.42
CA THR A 113 -6.16 6.29 1.09
C THR A 113 -6.22 5.44 2.35
N TRP A 114 -5.20 5.52 3.22
CA TRP A 114 -5.14 4.76 4.46
C TRP A 114 -6.29 5.10 5.42
N ALA A 115 -6.72 6.36 5.48
CA ALA A 115 -7.82 6.80 6.33
C ALA A 115 -9.17 6.15 5.95
N ASP A 116 -9.41 5.94 4.66
CA ASP A 116 -10.67 5.39 4.15
C ASP A 116 -10.56 3.89 3.76
N TYR A 117 -9.38 3.28 3.95
CA TYR A 117 -9.11 1.92 3.50
C TYR A 117 -9.83 0.89 4.37
N VAL A 118 -10.70 0.11 3.75
CA VAL A 118 -11.33 -1.05 4.37
C VAL A 118 -10.61 -2.32 3.92
N PRO A 119 -9.99 -3.07 4.84
CA PRO A 119 -9.37 -4.35 4.52
C PRO A 119 -10.35 -5.31 3.83
N THR A 120 -9.99 -5.78 2.63
CA THR A 120 -10.71 -6.83 1.91
C THR A 120 -10.01 -8.17 2.08
N LEU A 121 -10.64 -9.28 1.70
CA LEU A 121 -9.98 -10.58 1.56
C LEU A 121 -9.69 -10.81 0.08
N PRO A 122 -8.51 -10.41 -0.43
CA PRO A 122 -8.26 -10.49 -1.85
C PRO A 122 -7.85 -11.92 -2.21
N VAL A 123 -8.66 -12.58 -3.02
CA VAL A 123 -8.41 -13.95 -3.51
C VAL A 123 -7.58 -13.99 -4.80
N GLU A 124 -6.87 -12.90 -5.09
CA GLU A 124 -6.02 -12.78 -6.28
C GLU A 124 -4.66 -13.49 -6.06
N PRO A 125 -4.08 -14.15 -7.09
CA PRO A 125 -2.83 -14.90 -6.94
C PRO A 125 -1.68 -14.11 -6.33
N ALA A 126 -1.55 -12.83 -6.68
CA ALA A 126 -0.54 -11.94 -6.10
C ALA A 126 -0.77 -11.76 -4.60
N SER A 127 -2.00 -11.45 -4.18
CA SER A 127 -2.38 -11.27 -2.77
C SER A 127 -2.16 -12.53 -1.94
N LEU A 128 -2.50 -13.70 -2.49
CA LEU A 128 -2.22 -14.99 -1.85
C LEU A 128 -0.72 -15.24 -1.69
N THR A 129 0.07 -14.87 -2.70
CA THR A 129 1.54 -14.99 -2.65
C THR A 129 2.13 -14.09 -1.56
N TYR A 130 1.70 -12.83 -1.49
CA TYR A 130 2.08 -11.93 -0.41
C TYR A 130 1.63 -12.44 0.95
N GLY A 131 0.44 -13.03 1.04
CA GLY A 131 -0.06 -13.62 2.27
C GLY A 131 0.79 -14.81 2.74
N LEU A 132 1.11 -15.73 1.84
CA LEU A 132 1.99 -16.87 2.13
C LEU A 132 3.40 -16.42 2.55
N LEU A 133 3.98 -15.44 1.84
CA LEU A 133 5.26 -14.85 2.22
C LEU A 133 5.21 -14.21 3.60
N GLY A 134 4.14 -13.45 3.90
CA GLY A 134 3.90 -12.86 5.20
C GLY A 134 3.78 -13.90 6.31
N MET A 135 3.08 -15.01 6.07
CA MET A 135 2.97 -16.13 7.01
C MET A 135 4.33 -16.78 7.29
N VAL A 136 5.14 -17.03 6.25
CA VAL A 136 6.48 -17.62 6.39
C VAL A 136 7.39 -16.70 7.20
N VAL A 137 7.43 -15.40 6.87
CA VAL A 137 8.22 -14.42 7.61
C VAL A 137 7.77 -14.33 9.07
N ALA A 138 6.46 -14.25 9.30
CA ALA A 138 5.88 -14.21 10.63
C ALA A 138 6.25 -15.44 11.47
N TRP A 139 6.18 -16.63 10.87
CA TRP A 139 6.54 -17.87 11.53
C TRP A 139 8.03 -17.89 11.91
N LEU A 140 8.93 -17.50 10.99
CA LEU A 140 10.36 -17.43 11.27
C LEU A 140 10.69 -16.42 12.37
N VAL A 141 10.04 -15.25 12.37
CA VAL A 141 10.21 -14.22 13.40
C VAL A 141 9.70 -14.71 14.75
N TYR A 142 8.53 -15.38 14.77
CA TYR A 142 7.98 -15.96 15.98
C TYR A 142 8.93 -16.99 16.59
N ASP A 143 9.42 -17.93 15.79
CA ASP A 143 10.36 -18.97 16.22
C ASP A 143 11.69 -18.38 16.70
N ALA A 144 12.19 -17.32 16.04
CA ALA A 144 13.40 -16.62 16.46
C ALA A 144 13.21 -15.93 17.84
N ILE A 145 12.07 -15.27 18.05
CA ILE A 145 11.76 -14.57 19.31
C ILE A 145 11.57 -15.57 20.45
N THR A 146 10.74 -16.60 20.26
CA THR A 146 10.51 -17.63 21.28
C THR A 146 11.78 -18.41 21.58
N GLY A 147 12.58 -18.70 20.55
CA GLY A 147 13.90 -19.31 20.67
C GLY A 147 14.86 -18.48 21.51
N LEU A 148 14.93 -17.16 21.28
CA LEU A 148 15.76 -16.23 22.04
C LEU A 148 15.31 -16.11 23.50
N ILE A 149 14.00 -16.05 23.75
CA ILE A 149 13.43 -15.99 25.11
C ILE A 149 13.66 -17.29 25.88
N ALA A 150 13.55 -18.45 25.21
CA ALA A 150 13.73 -19.76 25.83
C ALA A 150 15.21 -20.15 25.99
N TRP A 151 16.13 -19.51 25.27
CA TRP A 151 17.57 -19.75 25.30
C TRP A 151 18.20 -19.74 26.72
N PRO A 152 17.97 -18.73 27.59
CA PRO A 152 18.52 -18.73 28.95
C PRO A 152 17.95 -19.83 29.86
N PHE A 153 16.72 -20.28 29.62
CA PHE A 153 16.10 -21.34 30.41
C PHE A 153 16.57 -22.74 29.99
N ARG A 154 16.88 -22.94 28.69
CA ARG A 154 17.44 -24.20 28.18
C ARG A 154 18.88 -24.44 28.64
N ARG A 155 19.65 -23.36 28.90
CA ARG A 155 21.03 -23.43 29.42
C ARG A 155 21.15 -23.84 30.90
N ARG A 156 20.07 -23.75 31.68
CA ARG A 156 20.06 -24.13 33.12
C ARG A 156 19.57 -25.55 33.39
N ALA A 157 19.10 -26.25 32.35
CA ALA A 157 18.56 -27.60 32.46
C ALA A 157 19.49 -28.69 31.87
N GLY A 158 20.68 -28.31 31.41
CA GLY A 158 21.79 -29.20 31.07
C GLY A 158 22.97 -28.88 31.97
#